data_AF-A0A2V6X6U8-F1
#
_entry.id   AF-A0A2V6X6U8-F1
#
_cell.length_a   1.000
_cell.length_b   1.000
_cell.length_c   1.000
_cell.angle_alpha   90.00
_cell.angle_beta   90.00
_cell.angle_gamma   90.00
#
_symmetry.space_group_name_H-M   'P 1'
#
loop_
_entity.id
_entity.type
_entity.pdbx_description
1 polymer ?
#
loop_
_entity_poly.entity_id
_entity_poly.type
_entity_poly.pdbx_seq_one_letter_code
_entity_poly.pdbx_strand_id
1 'polypeptide(L)' 'MSGLRNRYCIVGVGETEYSRDSGRTTRAMAVEAIGAAVLDAGLGPGQVDGMLSYQLADSTPAPWVAADLGLR' A
#
# COMPACT_ATOMS: atom_id res chain seq x y z
N MET A 1 5.92 19.68 -23.85
CA MET A 1 5.76 18.66 -22.79
C MET A 1 4.44 18.93 -22.08
N SER A 2 3.51 17.97 -22.03
CA SER A 2 2.29 18.11 -21.23
C SER A 2 2.64 18.08 -19.74
N GLY A 3 2.07 18.97 -18.93
CA GLY A 3 2.29 18.98 -17.48
C GLY A 3 1.62 17.80 -16.76
N LEU A 4 2.04 17.52 -15.51
CA LEU A 4 1.49 16.45 -14.65
C LEU A 4 0.13 16.80 -14.02
N ARG A 5 -0.30 18.05 -14.12
CA ARG A 5 -1.54 18.55 -13.50
C ARG A 5 -2.76 17.80 -14.07
N ASN A 6 -3.66 17.36 -13.20
CA ASN A 6 -4.92 16.68 -13.54
C ASN A 6 -4.75 15.36 -14.31
N ARG A 7 -3.60 14.68 -14.17
CA ARG A 7 -3.32 13.39 -14.82
C ARG A 7 -3.49 12.18 -13.89
N TYR A 8 -3.55 12.43 -12.58
CA TYR A 8 -3.57 11.40 -11.54
C TYR A 8 -4.55 11.81 -10.44
N CYS A 9 -5.10 10.81 -9.75
CA CYS A 9 -5.98 11.00 -8.60
C CYS A 9 -5.74 9.87 -7.58
N ILE A 10 -6.14 10.11 -6.33
CA ILE A 10 -6.20 9.08 -5.29
C ILE A 10 -7.56 8.41 -5.42
N VAL A 11 -7.58 7.09 -5.58
CA VAL A 11 -8.81 6.32 -5.77
C VAL A 11 -9.20 5.48 -4.56
N GLY A 12 -8.28 5.26 -3.62
CA GLY A 12 -8.58 4.58 -2.37
C GLY A 12 -7.55 4.88 -1.28
N VAL A 13 -7.99 4.81 -0.03
CA VAL A 13 -7.17 5.04 1.17
C VAL A 13 -7.43 3.92 2.17
N GLY A 14 -6.38 3.47 2.86
CA GLY A 14 -6.48 2.43 3.87
C GLY A 14 -5.45 2.66 4.97
N GLU A 15 -5.86 2.35 6.20
CA GLU A 15 -5.07 2.54 7.41
C GLU A 15 -5.22 1.32 8.33
N THR A 16 -4.21 1.10 9.17
CA THR A 16 -4.36 0.17 10.30
C THR A 16 -4.98 0.89 11.49
N GLU A 17 -5.41 0.12 12.49
CA GLU A 17 -5.70 0.68 13.80
C GLU A 17 -4.49 1.45 14.37
N TYR A 18 -4.75 2.62 14.96
CA TYR A 18 -3.75 3.37 15.72
C TYR A 18 -3.65 2.85 17.14
N SER A 19 -2.51 2.20 17.44
CA SER A 19 -2.22 1.64 18.76
C SER A 19 -0.81 2.00 19.23
N ARG A 20 -0.57 1.89 20.54
CA ARG A 20 0.78 1.91 21.12
C ARG A 20 1.26 0.48 21.27
N ASP A 21 2.53 0.24 20.92
CA ASP A 21 3.15 -1.09 20.96
C ASP A 21 2.25 -2.16 20.32
N SER A 22 2.02 -2.03 19.01
CA SER A 22 1.03 -2.85 18.30
C SER A 22 1.29 -4.36 18.42
N GLY A 23 2.51 -4.78 18.77
CA GLY A 23 2.91 -6.19 18.80
C GLY A 23 2.91 -6.85 17.42
N ARG A 24 2.77 -6.06 16.35
CA ARG A 24 2.61 -6.53 14.97
C ARG A 24 3.86 -6.23 14.16
N THR A 25 4.12 -7.06 13.16
CA THR A 25 5.19 -6.77 12.20
C THR A 25 4.76 -5.67 11.24
N THR A 26 5.73 -4.88 10.77
CA THR A 26 5.49 -3.83 9.76
C THR A 26 4.94 -4.43 8.46
N ARG A 27 5.31 -5.67 8.13
CA ARG A 27 4.75 -6.43 7.01
C ARG A 27 3.25 -6.66 7.16
N ALA A 28 2.82 -7.17 8.31
CA ALA A 28 1.41 -7.45 8.56
C ALA A 28 0.57 -6.17 8.55
N MET A 29 1.08 -5.07 9.12
CA MET A 29 0.40 -3.78 9.11
C MET A 29 0.32 -3.19 7.69
N ALA A 30 1.39 -3.30 6.89
CA ALA A 30 1.39 -2.83 5.51
C ALA A 30 0.39 -3.61 4.64
N VAL A 31 0.33 -4.94 4.78
CA VAL A 31 -0.64 -5.77 4.05
C VAL A 31 -2.07 -5.40 4.43
N GLU A 32 -2.37 -5.16 5.70
CA GLU A 32 -3.69 -4.71 6.15
C GLU A 32 -4.08 -3.36 5.53
N ALA A 33 -3.24 -2.34 5.71
CA ALA A 33 -3.54 -0.99 5.24
C ALA A 33 -3.68 -0.92 3.72
N ILE A 34 -2.78 -1.57 2.98
CA ILE A 34 -2.83 -1.56 1.51
C ILE A 34 -4.00 -2.41 1.00
N GLY A 35 -4.30 -3.55 1.64
CA GLY A 35 -5.48 -4.34 1.32
C GLY A 35 -6.77 -3.52 1.46
N ALA A 36 -6.91 -2.76 2.55
CA ALA A 36 -8.03 -1.85 2.74
C ALA A 36 -8.07 -0.75 1.66
N ALA A 37 -6.93 -0.16 1.29
CA ALA A 37 -6.86 0.86 0.24
C ALA A 37 -7.26 0.33 -1.14
N VAL A 38 -6.87 -0.90 -1.48
CA VAL A 38 -7.23 -1.56 -2.74
C VAL A 38 -8.74 -1.84 -2.80
N LEU A 39 -9.33 -2.28 -1.68
CA LEU A 39 -10.77 -2.49 -1.56
C LEU A 39 -11.56 -1.18 -1.65
N ASP A 40 -11.10 -0.12 -0.98
CA ASP A 40 -11.69 1.23 -1.05
C ASP A 40 -11.67 1.78 -2.48
N ALA A 41 -10.59 1.50 -3.22
CA ALA A 41 -10.48 1.83 -4.65
C ALA A 41 -11.42 1.02 -5.56
N GLY A 42 -12.09 -0.01 -5.06
CA GLY A 42 -12.90 -0.93 -5.87
C GLY A 42 -12.07 -1.73 -6.87
N LEU A 43 -10.78 -1.95 -6.57
CA LEU A 43 -9.84 -2.65 -7.45
C LEU A 43 -9.60 -4.09 -6.98
N GLY A 44 -9.24 -4.95 -7.93
CA GLY A 44 -8.64 -6.25 -7.66
C GLY A 44 -7.10 -6.16 -7.56
N PRO A 45 -6.44 -7.10 -6.86
CA PRO A 45 -4.98 -7.09 -6.67
C PRO A 45 -4.17 -7.04 -7.97
N GLY A 46 -4.65 -7.73 -9.01
CA GLY A 46 -4.00 -7.77 -10.32
C GLY A 46 -4.08 -6.47 -11.14
N GLN A 47 -4.75 -5.43 -10.64
CA GLN A 47 -4.85 -4.12 -11.28
C GLN A 47 -3.83 -3.11 -10.75
N VAL A 48 -3.08 -3.45 -9.70
CA VAL A 48 -1.96 -2.64 -9.20
C VAL A 48 -0.67 -3.21 -9.77
N ASP A 49 0.07 -2.39 -10.49
CA ASP A 49 1.28 -2.71 -11.24
C ASP A 49 2.55 -2.03 -10.68
N GLY A 50 2.40 -1.36 -9.53
CA GLY A 50 3.48 -0.61 -8.91
C GLY A 50 3.22 -0.31 -7.44
N MET A 51 4.27 -0.40 -6.65
CA MET A 51 4.26 -0.02 -5.24
C MET A 51 5.48 0.85 -4.94
N LEU A 52 5.25 1.97 -4.27
CA LEU A 52 6.29 2.87 -3.77
C LEU A 52 6.16 2.95 -2.25
N SER A 53 7.28 2.83 -1.56
CA SER A 53 7.33 2.96 -0.10
C SER A 53 8.58 3.72 0.32
N TYR A 54 8.48 4.43 1.43
CA TYR A 54 9.65 4.98 2.13
C TYR A 54 10.19 3.96 3.12
N GLN A 55 11.51 3.72 3.13
CA GLN A 55 12.14 2.69 3.97
C GLN A 55 13.49 3.15 4.50
N LEU A 56 13.71 3.07 5.82
CA LEU A 56 15.00 3.34 6.48
C LEU A 56 15.38 2.20 7.44
N ALA A 57 15.37 0.96 6.95
CA ALA A 57 15.64 -0.26 7.74
C ALA A 57 14.67 -0.49 8.92
N ASP A 58 13.52 0.18 8.90
CA ASP A 58 12.46 0.16 9.89
C ASP A 58 11.13 -0.39 9.36
N SER A 59 11.09 -0.73 8.07
CA SER A 59 9.90 -1.17 7.34
C SER A 59 10.20 -2.37 6.46
N THR A 60 9.14 -3.09 6.09
CA THR A 60 9.27 -4.26 5.22
C THR A 60 9.41 -3.83 3.75
N PRO A 61 10.40 -4.32 2.99
CA PRO A 61 10.59 -4.01 1.57
C PRO A 61 9.31 -4.06 0.73
N ALA A 62 9.05 -3.04 -0.08
CA ALA A 62 7.86 -3.01 -0.96
C ALA A 62 7.65 -4.30 -1.77
N PRO A 63 8.68 -4.93 -2.37
CA PRO A 63 8.49 -6.17 -3.12
C PRO A 63 7.92 -7.32 -2.27
N TRP A 64 8.25 -7.37 -0.97
CA TRP A 64 7.76 -8.44 -0.08
C TRP A 64 6.31 -8.23 0.32
N VAL A 65 5.87 -6.97 0.43
CA VAL A 65 4.47 -6.62 0.71
C VAL A 65 3.61 -6.79 -0.54
N ALA A 66 4.11 -6.37 -1.70
CA ALA A 66 3.44 -6.55 -2.99
C ALA A 66 3.16 -8.03 -3.29
N ALA A 67 4.13 -8.91 -2.99
CA ALA A 67 3.97 -10.35 -3.15
C ALA A 67 2.86 -10.93 -2.26
N ASP A 68 2.76 -10.51 -0.99
CA ASP A 68 1.72 -10.99 -0.07
C ASP A 68 0.31 -10.58 -0.49
N LEU A 69 0.19 -9.43 -1.16
CA LEU A 69 -1.05 -8.88 -1.66
C LEU A 69 -1.43 -9.42 -3.05
N GLY A 70 -0.52 -10.13 -3.73
CA GLY A 70 -0.75 -10.61 -5.09
C GLY A 70 -0.76 -9.48 -6.14
N LEU A 71 -0.03 -8.39 -5.89
CA LEU A 71 0.16 -7.31 -6.86
C LEU A 71 1.09 -7.76 -7.98
N ARG A 72 1.02 -7.11 -9.15
CA ARG A 72 1.79 -7.47 -10.35
C ARG A 72 3.03 -6.63 -10.56
#